data_AF-A0A847DY65-F1
#
_entry.id   AF-A0A847DY65-F1
#
_cell.length_a   1.000
_cell.length_b   1.000
_cell.length_c   1.000
_cell.angle_alpha   90.00
_cell.angle_beta   90.00
_cell.angle_gamma   90.00
#
_symmetry.space_group_name_H-M   'P 1'
#
loop_
_entity.id
_entity.type
_entity.pdbx_description
1 polymer ?
#
loop_
_entity_poly.entity_id
_entity_poly.type
_entity_poly.pdbx_seq_one_letter_code
_entity_poly.pdbx_strand_id
1 'polypeptide(L)'
;MASRFLQALVAFASLLLGACTVEFDAGNPPPPIAPGSTVHGLIEWDPSQASTLNILFVPDTSYGDLSVEANLQAFFEDIELVIEQGYWQNNAYYVNLGRFNYYYTTAAGTASAPTTGICPDVTWPAQVDTDGAFADLVLLLHTNSLRDCRWGRKATSEPTSYRTVVHESTHALFNIPDEYCCDGGYYVAQPVLYSSSASCNADAANAAWRDCVSFTSTGGTTWWRSEDSISDIMVSAGSVVVEVGPADWAIMEDVLSALGATSTPSVFAPASWDHTP
;
A
#
# COMPACT_ATOMS: atom_id res chain seq x y z
N MET A 1 2.95 26.91 -29.94
CA MET A 1 4.27 26.75 -29.30
C MET A 1 4.73 28.12 -28.83
N ALA A 2 4.50 28.44 -27.55
CA ALA A 2 4.97 29.60 -26.76
C ALA A 2 3.87 29.91 -25.73
N SER A 3 3.89 29.22 -24.58
CA SER A 3 3.13 29.59 -23.36
C SER A 3 3.37 28.63 -22.18
N ARG A 4 4.13 27.53 -22.34
CA ARG A 4 4.27 26.49 -21.29
C ARG A 4 5.48 26.65 -20.35
N PHE A 5 6.10 27.83 -20.27
CA PHE A 5 7.35 28.02 -19.52
C PHE A 5 7.27 28.98 -18.33
N LEU A 6 6.08 29.40 -17.86
CA LEU A 6 5.99 30.43 -16.81
C LEU A 6 4.97 30.20 -15.69
N GLN A 7 4.53 28.96 -15.44
CA GLN A 7 3.66 28.64 -14.29
C GLN A 7 4.02 27.31 -13.59
N ALA A 8 5.30 26.97 -13.52
CA ALA A 8 5.79 25.89 -12.65
C ALA A 8 6.54 26.50 -11.47
N LEU A 9 5.81 27.21 -10.60
CA LEU A 9 6.33 27.64 -9.29
C LEU A 9 5.17 27.92 -8.32
N VAL A 10 4.36 26.90 -8.06
CA VAL A 10 3.35 26.82 -6.97
C VAL A 10 3.22 25.30 -6.69
N ALA A 11 3.49 24.72 -5.53
CA ALA A 11 3.79 25.24 -4.20
C ALA A 11 5.04 24.51 -3.66
N PHE A 12 6.00 25.28 -3.15
CA PHE A 12 6.90 24.76 -2.13
C PHE A 12 6.01 24.54 -0.90
N ALA A 13 5.62 23.30 -0.63
CA ALA A 13 5.22 22.94 0.72
C ALA A 13 6.39 23.34 1.62
N SER A 14 6.09 24.18 2.59
CA SER A 14 7.02 24.65 3.60
C SER A 14 7.40 23.45 4.48
N LEU A 15 8.28 22.57 4.00
CA LEU A 15 9.01 21.63 4.85
C LEU A 15 10.00 22.45 5.69
N LEU A 16 9.48 23.10 6.73
CA LEU A 16 10.28 23.56 7.85
C LEU A 16 10.71 22.31 8.61
N LEU A 17 11.96 21.92 8.40
CA LEU A 17 12.67 20.81 9.06
C LEU A 17 12.78 21.07 10.58
N GLY A 18 11.67 20.87 11.29
CA GLY A 18 11.57 20.95 12.73
C GLY A 18 10.30 20.22 13.18
N ALA A 19 10.45 18.92 13.47
CA ALA A 19 9.41 17.92 13.73
C ALA A 19 8.69 17.43 12.45
N CYS A 20 9.25 16.40 11.81
CA CYS A 20 8.79 15.85 10.54
C CYS A 20 7.64 14.86 10.73
N THR A 21 6.42 15.36 10.92
CA THR A 21 5.17 14.59 10.76
C THR A 21 4.49 14.99 9.45
N VAL A 22 3.84 14.03 8.79
CA VAL A 22 2.92 14.31 7.68
C VAL A 22 1.68 14.94 8.28
N GLU A 23 1.35 16.15 7.83
CA GLU A 23 0.13 16.85 8.22
C GLU A 23 -0.47 17.50 6.97
N PHE A 24 -1.72 17.18 6.69
CA PHE A 24 -2.51 17.73 5.60
C PHE A 24 -3.62 18.61 6.19
N ASP A 25 -3.69 19.86 5.71
CA ASP A 25 -4.65 20.85 6.17
C ASP A 25 -5.90 20.86 5.27
N ALA A 26 -7.02 20.35 5.78
CA ALA A 26 -8.30 20.37 5.07
C ALA A 26 -8.87 21.78 4.89
N GLY A 27 -8.40 22.79 5.64
CA GLY A 27 -8.74 24.20 5.45
C GLY A 27 -8.09 24.80 4.20
N ASN A 28 -7.01 24.20 3.69
CA ASN A 28 -6.32 24.58 2.46
C ASN A 28 -5.93 23.34 1.63
N PRO A 29 -6.91 22.55 1.16
CA PRO A 29 -6.61 21.28 0.51
C PRO A 29 -5.90 21.52 -0.83
N PRO A 30 -5.04 20.58 -1.27
CA PRO A 30 -4.38 20.67 -2.57
C PRO A 30 -5.40 20.82 -3.70
N PRO A 31 -5.09 21.56 -4.79
CA PRO A 31 -5.98 21.64 -5.93
C PRO A 31 -6.10 20.27 -6.63
N PRO A 32 -7.18 20.02 -7.38
CA PRO A 32 -7.29 18.81 -8.19
C PRO A 32 -6.14 18.68 -9.20
N ILE A 33 -5.70 17.44 -9.47
CA ILE A 33 -4.60 17.15 -10.41
C ILE A 33 -4.92 17.59 -11.86
N ALA A 34 -6.20 17.74 -12.18
CA ALA A 34 -6.70 18.29 -13.43
C ALA A 34 -8.02 19.05 -13.19
N PRO A 35 -8.35 20.07 -14.01
CA PRO A 35 -9.61 20.80 -13.88
C PRO A 35 -10.84 19.88 -13.90
N GLY A 36 -11.64 19.92 -12.84
CA GLY A 36 -12.84 19.11 -12.69
C GLY A 36 -12.60 17.68 -12.20
N SER A 37 -11.36 17.29 -11.93
CA SER A 37 -11.06 16.00 -11.33
C SER A 37 -11.48 15.96 -9.86
N THR A 38 -11.83 14.76 -9.36
CA THR A 38 -12.01 14.51 -7.93
C THR A 38 -10.73 14.09 -7.23
N VAL A 39 -9.61 13.90 -7.96
CA VAL A 39 -8.32 13.44 -7.44
C VAL A 39 -7.38 14.61 -7.20
N HIS A 40 -6.63 14.53 -6.10
CA HIS A 40 -5.75 15.55 -5.58
C HIS A 40 -4.42 14.91 -5.15
N GLY A 41 -3.29 15.58 -5.41
CA GLY A 41 -1.97 15.15 -4.96
C GLY A 41 -1.71 15.53 -3.52
N LEU A 42 -1.10 14.63 -2.74
CA LEU A 42 -0.67 14.88 -1.36
C LEU A 42 0.85 15.00 -1.29
N ILE A 43 1.55 13.93 -1.65
CA ILE A 43 3.02 13.85 -1.68
C ILE A 43 3.41 13.29 -3.04
N GLU A 44 4.08 14.10 -3.85
CA GLU A 44 4.46 13.76 -5.22
C GLU A 44 5.97 13.94 -5.39
N TRP A 45 6.73 12.85 -5.24
CA TRP A 45 8.17 12.83 -5.50
C TRP A 45 8.48 12.96 -7.00
N ASP A 46 7.63 12.37 -7.82
CA ASP A 46 7.62 12.55 -9.28
C ASP A 46 6.19 12.85 -9.77
N PRO A 47 5.82 14.13 -9.91
CA PRO A 47 4.51 14.52 -10.41
C PRO A 47 4.21 14.04 -11.85
N SER A 48 5.21 13.57 -12.60
CA SER A 48 4.99 12.96 -13.92
C SER A 48 4.51 11.51 -13.85
N GLN A 49 4.58 10.91 -12.66
CA GLN A 49 4.19 9.53 -12.36
C GLN A 49 5.04 8.47 -13.07
N ALA A 50 6.12 8.88 -13.75
CA ALA A 50 6.89 7.99 -14.62
C ALA A 50 7.86 7.09 -13.86
N SER A 51 8.25 7.48 -12.65
CA SER A 51 9.29 6.80 -11.84
C SER A 51 8.82 6.42 -10.44
N THR A 52 7.51 6.39 -10.24
CA THR A 52 6.83 6.13 -8.96
C THR A 52 5.63 5.22 -9.16
N LEU A 53 5.36 4.37 -8.17
CA LEU A 53 4.07 3.77 -7.94
C LEU A 53 3.13 4.81 -7.31
N ASN A 54 1.89 4.85 -7.78
CA ASN A 54 0.92 5.88 -7.43
C ASN A 54 -0.20 5.27 -6.59
N ILE A 55 -0.29 5.71 -5.34
CA ILE A 55 -1.27 5.23 -4.36
C ILE A 55 -2.40 6.26 -4.24
N LEU A 56 -3.63 5.84 -4.52
CA LEU A 56 -4.83 6.65 -4.42
C LEU A 56 -5.68 6.19 -3.22
N PHE A 57 -5.79 7.04 -2.21
CA PHE A 57 -6.71 6.85 -1.09
C PHE A 57 -8.14 7.24 -1.49
N VAL A 58 -9.09 6.35 -1.20
CA VAL A 58 -10.51 6.53 -1.45
C VAL A 58 -11.25 6.50 -0.11
N PRO A 59 -12.06 7.51 0.21
CA PRO A 59 -12.83 7.52 1.45
C PRO A 59 -14.01 6.56 1.36
N ASP A 60 -14.31 5.85 2.44
CA ASP A 60 -15.63 5.26 2.63
C ASP A 60 -16.69 6.33 2.85
N THR A 61 -17.93 6.06 2.46
CA THR A 61 -19.11 6.87 2.79
C THR A 61 -19.27 7.17 4.29
N SER A 62 -18.67 6.38 5.18
CA SER A 62 -18.65 6.61 6.63
C SER A 62 -17.93 7.89 7.04
N TYR A 63 -17.00 8.42 6.23
CA TYR A 63 -16.40 9.75 6.45
C TYR A 63 -17.37 10.89 6.19
N GLY A 64 -18.49 10.65 5.51
CA GLY A 64 -19.49 11.66 5.17
C GLY A 64 -19.13 12.48 3.93
N ASP A 65 -19.72 13.68 3.83
CA ASP A 65 -19.49 14.60 2.71
C ASP A 65 -18.13 15.30 2.88
N LEU A 66 -17.16 14.97 2.01
CA LEU A 66 -15.82 15.54 2.05
C LEU A 66 -15.73 17.01 1.59
N SER A 67 -16.85 17.62 1.16
CA SER A 67 -16.89 19.09 1.02
C SER A 67 -16.99 19.81 2.37
N VAL A 68 -17.28 19.07 3.45
CA VAL A 68 -17.23 19.56 4.83
C VAL A 68 -15.80 19.41 5.36
N GLU A 69 -15.17 20.52 5.73
CA GLU A 69 -13.77 20.60 6.20
C GLU A 69 -13.46 19.56 7.30
N ALA A 70 -14.32 19.43 8.30
CA ALA A 70 -14.10 18.47 9.40
C ALA A 70 -14.10 17.00 8.94
N ASN A 71 -14.89 16.65 7.93
CA ASN A 71 -14.92 15.28 7.39
C ASN A 71 -13.67 15.00 6.55
N LEU A 72 -13.25 15.98 5.75
CA LEU A 72 -12.00 15.89 5.00
C LEU A 72 -10.79 15.82 5.93
N GLN A 73 -10.79 16.59 7.02
CA GLN A 73 -9.73 16.53 8.02
C GLN A 73 -9.64 15.16 8.68
N ALA A 74 -10.77 14.56 9.06
CA ALA A 74 -10.78 13.20 9.62
C ALA A 74 -10.21 12.16 8.62
N PHE A 75 -10.49 12.32 7.33
CA PHE A 75 -9.92 11.45 6.30
C PHE A 75 -8.40 11.69 6.11
N PHE A 76 -7.96 12.95 6.16
CA PHE A 76 -6.54 13.31 6.11
C PHE A 76 -5.76 12.74 7.29
N GLU A 77 -6.26 12.88 8.51
CA GLU A 77 -5.65 12.30 9.73
C GLU A 77 -5.46 10.78 9.59
N ASP A 78 -6.45 10.08 9.03
CA ASP A 78 -6.34 8.65 8.78
C ASP A 78 -5.34 8.30 7.66
N ILE A 79 -5.24 9.11 6.61
CA ILE A 79 -4.20 8.94 5.58
C ILE A 79 -2.81 9.17 6.17
N GLU A 80 -2.64 10.19 7.01
CA GLU A 80 -1.38 10.48 7.69
C GLU A 80 -0.95 9.28 8.53
N LEU A 81 -1.86 8.71 9.33
CA LEU A 81 -1.60 7.49 10.10
C LEU A 81 -1.18 6.33 9.20
N VAL A 82 -1.89 6.11 8.09
CA VAL A 82 -1.56 5.05 7.13
C VAL A 82 -0.15 5.24 6.54
N ILE A 83 0.20 6.47 6.17
CA ILE A 83 1.51 6.79 5.60
C ILE A 83 2.60 6.59 6.66
N GLU A 84 2.46 7.22 7.82
CA GLU A 84 3.49 7.25 8.85
C GLU A 84 3.64 5.92 9.59
N GLN A 85 2.53 5.31 9.98
CA GLN A 85 2.52 4.11 10.83
C GLN A 85 2.45 2.81 10.02
N GLY A 86 2.00 2.88 8.76
CA GLY A 86 2.02 1.77 7.81
C GLY A 86 3.27 1.81 6.94
N TYR A 87 3.24 2.61 5.87
CA TYR A 87 4.29 2.59 4.86
C TYR A 87 5.66 2.99 5.40
N TRP A 88 5.76 4.04 6.21
CA TRP A 88 7.06 4.55 6.66
C TRP A 88 7.67 3.74 7.79
N GLN A 89 6.89 2.87 8.45
CA GLN A 89 7.42 1.88 9.39
C GLN A 89 7.91 0.60 8.71
N ASN A 90 7.64 0.43 7.41
CA ASN A 90 8.16 -0.68 6.62
C ASN A 90 9.38 -0.21 5.82
N ASN A 91 10.54 -0.84 6.03
CA ASN A 91 11.79 -0.38 5.44
C ASN A 91 11.81 -0.47 3.93
N ALA A 92 11.16 -1.46 3.32
CA ALA A 92 11.12 -1.57 1.87
C ALA A 92 10.45 -0.34 1.24
N TYR A 93 9.38 0.16 1.87
CA TYR A 93 8.72 1.41 1.48
C TYR A 93 9.56 2.62 1.88
N TYR A 94 10.07 2.69 3.12
CA TYR A 94 10.80 3.84 3.66
C TYR A 94 12.13 4.14 2.94
N VAL A 95 12.99 3.14 2.71
CA VAL A 95 14.27 3.39 2.01
C VAL A 95 14.07 3.70 0.52
N ASN A 96 12.84 3.52 0.02
CA ASN A 96 12.43 3.80 -1.35
C ASN A 96 11.30 4.84 -1.39
N LEU A 97 11.15 5.75 -0.41
CA LEU A 97 10.07 6.75 -0.36
C LEU A 97 9.85 7.48 -1.69
N GLY A 98 10.94 7.85 -2.36
CA GLY A 98 10.93 8.51 -3.67
C GLY A 98 10.32 7.69 -4.82
N ARG A 99 9.87 6.46 -4.56
CA ARG A 99 9.16 5.57 -5.49
C ARG A 99 7.67 5.51 -5.26
N PHE A 100 7.12 6.23 -4.28
CA PHE A 100 5.70 6.18 -3.95
C PHE A 100 5.10 7.59 -3.91
N ASN A 101 4.22 7.88 -4.86
CA ASN A 101 3.38 9.07 -4.79
C ASN A 101 2.07 8.75 -4.06
N TYR A 102 1.56 9.73 -3.32
CA TYR A 102 0.33 9.63 -2.56
C TYR A 102 -0.69 10.66 -3.05
N TYR A 103 -1.90 10.18 -3.33
CA TYR A 103 -3.04 10.95 -3.81
C TYR A 103 -4.28 10.60 -2.99
N TYR A 104 -5.26 11.48 -2.97
CA TYR A 104 -6.60 11.16 -2.48
C TYR A 104 -7.67 11.55 -3.50
N THR A 105 -8.85 10.97 -3.37
CA THR A 105 -10.05 11.40 -4.11
C THR A 105 -11.14 11.87 -3.16
N THR A 106 -11.95 12.83 -3.60
CA THR A 106 -13.17 13.25 -2.91
C THR A 106 -14.38 12.38 -3.24
N ALA A 107 -14.27 11.48 -4.22
CA ALA A 107 -15.32 10.52 -4.55
C ALA A 107 -15.29 9.32 -3.58
N ALA A 108 -16.38 9.10 -2.86
CA ALA A 108 -16.47 8.05 -1.85
C ALA A 108 -16.97 6.71 -2.40
N GLY A 109 -16.39 5.62 -1.87
CA GLY A 109 -16.87 4.26 -2.04
C GLY A 109 -17.62 3.77 -0.81
N THR A 110 -18.04 2.51 -0.82
CA THR A 110 -18.63 1.87 0.35
C THR A 110 -18.04 0.48 0.53
N ALA A 111 -17.54 0.17 1.71
CA ALA A 111 -17.21 -1.15 2.20
C ALA A 111 -18.21 -1.56 3.28
N SER A 112 -18.77 -2.75 3.13
CA SER A 112 -19.75 -3.29 4.07
C SER A 112 -19.49 -4.76 4.37
N ALA A 113 -20.10 -5.26 5.44
CA ALA A 113 -19.96 -6.66 5.82
C ALA A 113 -20.29 -7.59 4.63
N PRO A 114 -19.52 -8.68 4.43
CA PRO A 114 -19.73 -9.60 3.32
C PRO A 114 -21.14 -10.19 3.32
N THR A 115 -21.82 -10.16 2.17
CA THR A 115 -22.99 -11.02 1.93
C THR A 115 -22.56 -12.46 1.64
N THR A 116 -21.38 -12.65 1.04
CA THR A 116 -20.79 -13.96 0.74
C THR A 116 -19.27 -13.95 0.87
N GLY A 117 -18.65 -15.05 1.31
CA GLY A 117 -17.21 -15.14 1.47
C GLY A 117 -16.70 -14.40 2.71
N ILE A 118 -15.40 -14.09 2.73
CA ILE A 118 -14.74 -13.38 3.83
C ILE A 118 -14.51 -11.89 3.53
N CYS A 119 -14.38 -11.52 2.26
CA CYS A 119 -14.04 -10.18 1.82
C CYS A 119 -15.26 -9.26 1.81
N PRO A 120 -15.11 -7.97 2.13
CA PRO A 120 -16.24 -7.05 2.26
C PRO A 120 -16.93 -6.85 0.91
N ASP A 121 -18.23 -6.54 0.96
CA ASP A 121 -18.94 -6.09 -0.23
C ASP A 121 -18.53 -4.63 -0.49
N VAL A 122 -17.87 -4.39 -1.62
CA VAL A 122 -17.32 -3.08 -1.98
C VAL A 122 -18.00 -2.48 -3.20
N THR A 123 -18.48 -1.24 -3.05
CA THR A 123 -18.88 -0.38 -4.17
C THR A 123 -17.83 0.69 -4.37
N TRP A 124 -17.13 0.62 -5.49
CA TRP A 124 -16.12 1.62 -5.87
C TRP A 124 -16.78 2.83 -6.54
N PRO A 125 -16.35 4.07 -6.26
CA PRO A 125 -16.80 5.23 -7.01
C PRO A 125 -16.27 5.14 -8.44
N ALA A 126 -17.09 5.46 -9.45
CA ALA A 126 -16.69 5.36 -10.86
C ALA A 126 -15.43 6.17 -11.19
N GLN A 127 -15.18 7.24 -10.43
CA GLN A 127 -14.04 8.13 -10.55
C GLN A 127 -12.69 7.43 -10.33
N VAL A 128 -12.64 6.30 -9.59
CA VAL A 128 -11.39 5.55 -9.46
C VAL A 128 -10.94 4.96 -10.80
N ASP A 129 -11.86 4.73 -11.73
CA ASP A 129 -11.58 4.18 -13.05
C ASP A 129 -11.55 5.25 -14.16
N THR A 130 -11.86 6.52 -13.84
CA THR A 130 -11.68 7.66 -14.76
C THR A 130 -10.52 8.54 -14.32
N ASP A 131 -10.69 9.22 -13.18
CA ASP A 131 -9.77 10.22 -12.66
C ASP A 131 -8.57 9.55 -11.99
N GLY A 132 -8.83 8.47 -11.27
CA GLY A 132 -7.84 7.63 -10.60
C GLY A 132 -7.29 6.48 -11.45
N ALA A 133 -7.50 6.51 -12.77
CA ALA A 133 -7.11 5.41 -13.66
C ALA A 133 -5.58 5.21 -13.72
N PHE A 134 -4.80 6.24 -13.39
CA PHE A 134 -3.33 6.20 -13.33
C PHE A 134 -2.79 5.49 -12.09
N ALA A 135 -3.61 5.29 -11.05
CA ALA A 135 -3.14 4.78 -9.77
C ALA A 135 -2.82 3.27 -9.86
N ASP A 136 -1.63 2.90 -9.42
CA ASP A 136 -1.14 1.52 -9.31
C ASP A 136 -1.79 0.79 -8.13
N LEU A 137 -2.17 1.54 -7.10
CA LEU A 137 -3.00 1.09 -5.98
C LEU A 137 -4.16 2.07 -5.75
N VAL A 138 -5.37 1.53 -5.62
CA VAL A 138 -6.55 2.24 -5.12
C VAL A 138 -6.93 1.63 -3.78
N LEU A 139 -6.69 2.37 -2.70
CA LEU A 139 -6.93 1.91 -1.33
C LEU A 139 -8.16 2.61 -0.75
N LEU A 140 -9.25 1.87 -0.56
CA LEU A 140 -10.43 2.37 0.13
C LEU A 140 -10.24 2.25 1.64
N LEU A 141 -10.16 3.38 2.32
CA LEU A 141 -10.09 3.44 3.78
C LEU A 141 -11.50 3.47 4.34
N HIS A 142 -11.78 2.58 5.28
CA HIS A 142 -13.08 2.50 5.97
C HIS A 142 -12.86 2.40 7.49
N THR A 143 -13.82 2.91 8.26
CA THR A 143 -13.72 2.98 9.73
C THR A 143 -14.43 1.82 10.44
N ASN A 144 -15.00 0.89 9.67
CA ASN A 144 -15.73 -0.25 10.22
C ASN A 144 -14.76 -1.40 10.46
N SER A 145 -14.98 -2.21 11.49
CA SER A 145 -14.16 -3.42 11.65
C SER A 145 -14.60 -4.50 10.65
N LEU A 146 -13.84 -4.67 9.58
CA LEU A 146 -14.11 -5.61 8.48
C LEU A 146 -12.84 -6.43 8.20
N ARG A 147 -13.01 -7.63 7.61
CA ARG A 147 -11.87 -8.25 6.93
C ARG A 147 -11.53 -7.38 5.74
N ASP A 148 -10.25 -7.13 5.52
CA ASP A 148 -9.77 -6.45 4.32
C ASP A 148 -9.31 -7.44 3.27
N CYS A 149 -9.40 -7.01 2.00
CA CYS A 149 -9.02 -7.80 0.85
C CYS A 149 -8.61 -6.93 -0.33
N ARG A 150 -7.95 -7.57 -1.30
CA ARG A 150 -7.52 -6.99 -2.58
C ARG A 150 -8.22 -7.61 -3.80
N TRP A 151 -8.53 -6.77 -4.79
CA TRP A 151 -9.08 -7.10 -6.11
C TRP A 151 -8.32 -6.34 -7.23
N GLY A 152 -7.35 -7.00 -7.87
CA GLY A 152 -6.49 -6.33 -8.84
C GLY A 152 -5.72 -5.19 -8.18
N ARG A 153 -5.73 -4.00 -8.77
CA ARG A 153 -5.11 -2.80 -8.18
C ARG A 153 -5.89 -2.18 -7.02
N LYS A 154 -7.04 -2.73 -6.64
CA LYS A 154 -7.95 -2.14 -5.64
C LYS A 154 -7.89 -2.93 -4.33
N ALA A 155 -7.88 -2.27 -3.18
CA ALA A 155 -7.85 -2.91 -1.87
C ALA A 155 -8.63 -2.10 -0.83
N THR A 156 -9.10 -2.73 0.24
CA THR A 156 -9.63 -2.02 1.41
C THR A 156 -8.63 -2.08 2.57
N SER A 157 -8.69 -1.11 3.47
CA SER A 157 -8.06 -1.22 4.79
C SER A 157 -8.79 -0.39 5.83
N GLU A 158 -8.82 -0.88 7.07
CA GLU A 158 -8.97 0.01 8.23
C GLU A 158 -7.72 0.91 8.35
N PRO A 159 -7.86 2.22 8.61
CA PRO A 159 -6.72 3.15 8.64
C PRO A 159 -5.78 2.91 9.83
N THR A 160 -6.24 2.21 10.87
CA THR A 160 -5.46 1.87 12.06
C THR A 160 -4.88 0.45 12.02
N SER A 161 -5.22 -0.33 10.99
CA SER A 161 -4.73 -1.70 10.78
C SER A 161 -3.47 -1.67 9.92
N TYR A 162 -2.42 -1.01 10.40
CA TYR A 162 -1.22 -0.66 9.60
C TYR A 162 -0.57 -1.85 8.89
N ARG A 163 -0.54 -3.01 9.56
CA ARG A 163 -0.07 -4.25 8.94
C ARG A 163 -0.92 -4.63 7.73
N THR A 164 -2.23 -4.52 7.86
CA THR A 164 -3.20 -4.85 6.81
C THR A 164 -3.11 -3.86 5.65
N VAL A 165 -2.94 -2.56 5.93
CA VAL A 165 -2.67 -1.55 4.89
C VAL A 165 -1.49 -2.01 4.05
N VAL A 166 -0.35 -2.29 4.69
CA VAL A 166 0.90 -2.63 4.02
C VAL A 166 0.78 -3.97 3.29
N HIS A 167 0.12 -4.96 3.90
CA HIS A 167 -0.18 -6.27 3.34
C HIS A 167 -1.00 -6.18 2.04
N GLU A 168 -2.16 -5.53 2.09
CA GLU A 168 -3.07 -5.42 0.95
C GLU A 168 -2.50 -4.51 -0.15
N SER A 169 -1.75 -3.47 0.25
CA SER A 169 -0.99 -2.64 -0.69
C SER A 169 0.06 -3.45 -1.43
N THR A 170 0.74 -4.36 -0.74
CA THR A 170 1.78 -5.19 -1.32
C THR A 170 1.21 -6.19 -2.32
N HIS A 171 0.04 -6.78 -2.03
CA HIS A 171 -0.73 -7.55 -3.02
C HIS A 171 -1.07 -6.73 -4.27
N ALA A 172 -1.53 -5.49 -4.10
CA ALA A 172 -1.96 -4.64 -5.21
C ALA A 172 -0.78 -4.19 -6.09
N LEU A 173 0.30 -3.73 -5.46
CA LEU A 173 1.45 -3.11 -6.12
C LEU A 173 2.42 -4.13 -6.72
N PHE A 174 2.67 -5.24 -6.01
CA PHE A 174 3.75 -6.18 -6.33
C PHE A 174 3.25 -7.56 -6.73
N ASN A 175 1.95 -7.83 -6.55
CA ASN A 175 1.34 -9.12 -6.86
C ASN A 175 2.13 -10.29 -6.23
N ILE A 176 2.31 -10.18 -4.91
CA ILE A 176 2.83 -11.23 -4.03
C ILE A 176 1.63 -12.04 -3.50
N PRO A 177 1.69 -13.38 -3.37
CA PRO A 177 0.61 -14.19 -2.80
C PRO A 177 0.59 -14.11 -1.26
N ASP A 178 -0.50 -14.55 -0.63
CA ASP A 178 -0.54 -14.71 0.83
C ASP A 178 0.38 -15.85 1.29
N GLU A 179 0.97 -15.72 2.49
CA GLU A 179 1.92 -16.68 3.03
C GLU A 179 1.54 -17.24 4.41
N TYR A 180 0.32 -16.97 4.87
CA TYR A 180 -0.28 -17.59 6.05
C TYR A 180 -1.30 -18.66 5.66
N CYS A 181 -1.71 -19.45 6.65
CA CYS A 181 -2.70 -20.47 6.41
C CYS A 181 -4.08 -19.90 6.08
N CYS A 182 -4.90 -20.83 5.60
CA CYS A 182 -6.34 -20.80 5.75
C CYS A 182 -7.05 -20.03 4.63
N ASP A 183 -7.07 -18.70 4.59
CA ASP A 183 -8.08 -17.97 3.82
C ASP A 183 -7.56 -16.90 2.83
N GLY A 184 -6.28 -16.94 2.48
CA GLY A 184 -5.66 -16.08 1.46
C GLY A 184 -5.78 -16.53 -0.01
N GLY A 185 -5.24 -15.69 -0.90
CA GLY A 185 -5.04 -15.88 -2.33
C GLY A 185 -3.66 -16.45 -2.67
N TYR A 186 -3.59 -17.79 -2.75
CA TYR A 186 -2.34 -18.51 -3.01
C TYR A 186 -2.10 -18.81 -4.49
N TYR A 187 -0.88 -18.58 -4.96
CA TYR A 187 -0.38 -19.02 -6.26
C TYR A 187 1.15 -19.15 -6.23
N VAL A 188 1.71 -19.91 -7.16
CA VAL A 188 3.18 -20.03 -7.25
C VAL A 188 3.75 -18.69 -7.69
N ALA A 189 4.61 -18.11 -6.86
CA ALA A 189 5.33 -16.87 -7.12
C ALA A 189 6.74 -17.01 -6.53
N GLN A 190 7.70 -17.44 -7.35
CA GLN A 190 9.08 -17.61 -6.88
C GLN A 190 9.79 -16.25 -6.79
N PRO A 191 10.63 -16.00 -5.76
CA PRO A 191 11.10 -16.96 -4.77
C PRO A 191 10.22 -17.07 -3.51
N VAL A 192 9.04 -16.44 -3.46
CA VAL A 192 8.16 -16.35 -2.28
C VAL A 192 7.43 -17.68 -1.98
N LEU A 193 6.49 -18.08 -2.84
CA LEU A 193 5.56 -19.19 -2.59
C LEU A 193 5.65 -20.30 -3.66
N TYR A 194 5.64 -21.55 -3.21
CA TYR A 194 5.82 -22.75 -4.03
C TYR A 194 4.70 -23.77 -3.80
N SER A 195 4.38 -24.53 -4.83
CA SER A 195 3.40 -25.63 -4.76
C SER A 195 3.98 -26.94 -4.21
N SER A 196 5.29 -27.02 -3.97
CA SER A 196 5.93 -28.23 -3.43
C SER A 196 7.21 -27.93 -2.66
N SER A 197 7.49 -28.78 -1.65
CA SER A 197 8.74 -28.76 -0.90
C SER A 197 9.96 -28.93 -1.81
N ALA A 198 9.86 -29.80 -2.80
CA ALA A 198 10.96 -30.09 -3.72
C ALA A 198 11.33 -28.85 -4.55
N SER A 199 10.33 -28.12 -5.04
CA SER A 199 10.56 -26.87 -5.78
C SER A 199 11.21 -25.81 -4.89
N CYS A 200 10.71 -25.61 -3.67
CA CYS A 200 11.28 -24.66 -2.72
C CYS A 200 12.74 -25.00 -2.39
N ASN A 201 13.06 -26.28 -2.16
CA ASN A 201 14.41 -26.74 -1.84
C ASN A 201 15.36 -26.79 -3.06
N ALA A 202 14.84 -26.74 -4.28
CA ALA A 202 15.63 -26.72 -5.50
C ALA A 202 15.90 -25.30 -6.02
N ASP A 203 15.15 -24.29 -5.55
CA ASP A 203 15.30 -22.92 -6.01
C ASP A 203 16.64 -22.33 -5.56
N ALA A 204 17.48 -21.96 -6.52
CA ALA A 204 18.78 -21.36 -6.24
C ALA A 204 18.64 -19.91 -5.74
N ALA A 205 17.56 -19.21 -6.08
CA ALA A 205 17.33 -17.82 -5.70
C ALA A 205 17.13 -17.68 -4.19
N ASN A 206 16.44 -18.62 -3.54
CA ASN A 206 16.19 -18.57 -2.10
C ASN A 206 17.31 -19.17 -1.23
N ALA A 207 18.38 -19.70 -1.84
CA ALA A 207 19.32 -20.59 -1.16
C ALA A 207 20.00 -19.99 0.09
N ALA A 208 20.11 -18.66 0.17
CA ALA A 208 20.74 -17.97 1.29
C ALA A 208 19.82 -17.75 2.51
N TRP A 209 18.49 -17.83 2.35
CA TRP A 209 17.49 -17.60 3.41
C TRP A 209 16.42 -18.69 3.50
N ARG A 210 16.62 -19.80 2.78
CA ARG A 210 15.68 -20.90 2.68
C ARG A 210 15.31 -21.51 4.02
N ASP A 211 14.01 -21.53 4.32
CA ASP A 211 13.41 -22.32 5.40
C ASP A 211 12.42 -23.39 4.86
N CYS A 212 11.74 -23.12 3.74
CA CYS A 212 10.78 -24.03 3.11
C CYS A 212 9.74 -24.60 4.09
N VAL A 213 8.96 -23.71 4.71
CA VAL A 213 7.90 -24.07 5.66
C VAL A 213 6.58 -24.25 4.94
N SER A 214 5.88 -25.35 5.27
CA SER A 214 4.57 -25.63 4.67
C SER A 214 3.41 -25.08 5.51
N PHE A 215 2.36 -24.62 4.83
CA PHE A 215 1.05 -24.38 5.43
C PHE A 215 -0.05 -24.95 4.52
N THR A 216 -1.24 -25.15 5.08
CA THR A 216 -2.37 -25.72 4.34
C THR A 216 -3.51 -24.69 4.25
N SER A 217 -3.99 -24.43 3.04
CA SER A 217 -5.17 -23.59 2.80
C SER A 217 -6.45 -24.26 3.30
N THR A 218 -7.52 -23.50 3.47
CA THR A 218 -8.85 -24.05 3.83
C THR A 218 -9.35 -25.06 2.78
N GLY A 219 -8.93 -24.90 1.51
CA GLY A 219 -9.21 -25.84 0.43
C GLY A 219 -8.38 -27.14 0.48
N GLY A 220 -7.50 -27.30 1.47
CA GLY A 220 -6.67 -28.49 1.66
C GLY A 220 -5.40 -28.53 0.80
N THR A 221 -5.10 -27.46 0.05
CA THR A 221 -3.85 -27.38 -0.73
C THR A 221 -2.71 -26.98 0.19
N THR A 222 -1.62 -27.75 0.17
CA THR A 222 -0.40 -27.41 0.90
C THR A 222 0.52 -26.55 0.05
N TRP A 223 0.91 -25.41 0.59
CA TRP A 223 1.86 -24.47 0.01
C TRP A 223 3.14 -24.46 0.83
N TRP A 224 4.22 -23.97 0.22
CA TRP A 224 5.55 -23.90 0.82
C TRP A 224 6.07 -22.49 0.61
N ARG A 225 6.32 -21.74 1.68
CA ARG A 225 6.98 -20.43 1.62
C ARG A 225 8.49 -20.59 1.81
N SER A 226 9.29 -19.72 1.22
CA SER A 226 10.75 -19.81 1.33
C SER A 226 11.31 -19.24 2.62
N GLU A 227 10.55 -18.46 3.38
CA GLU A 227 10.97 -17.78 4.61
C GLU A 227 10.10 -18.10 5.84
N ASP A 228 10.54 -17.63 7.01
CA ASP A 228 9.84 -17.84 8.28
C ASP A 228 8.70 -16.82 8.48
N SER A 229 7.82 -17.06 9.46
CA SER A 229 6.66 -16.18 9.71
C SER A 229 6.97 -14.82 10.33
N ILE A 230 8.22 -14.55 10.72
CA ILE A 230 8.61 -13.29 11.39
C ILE A 230 9.03 -12.25 10.34
N SER A 231 9.54 -12.68 9.20
CA SER A 231 10.01 -11.84 8.10
C SER A 231 9.14 -12.02 6.86
N ASP A 232 7.84 -11.82 7.01
CA ASP A 232 6.85 -12.11 5.96
C ASP A 232 5.74 -11.05 6.07
N ILE A 233 5.81 -10.05 5.17
CA ILE A 233 4.84 -8.95 5.05
C ILE A 233 3.45 -9.49 4.70
N MET A 234 3.41 -10.71 4.18
CA MET A 234 2.23 -11.41 3.73
C MET A 234 1.60 -12.28 4.80
N VAL A 235 2.03 -12.25 6.07
CA VAL A 235 1.34 -12.93 7.19
C VAL A 235 0.11 -12.13 7.66
N SER A 236 -0.96 -12.84 8.03
CA SER A 236 -2.25 -12.24 8.45
C SER A 236 -2.17 -11.36 9.70
N ALA A 237 -2.91 -10.25 9.63
CA ALA A 237 -3.49 -9.42 10.71
C ALA A 237 -2.61 -9.08 11.93
N GLY A 238 -2.65 -7.83 12.38
CA GLY A 238 -1.94 -7.39 13.59
C GLY A 238 -1.80 -5.88 13.68
N SER A 239 -1.55 -5.38 14.89
CA SER A 239 -1.35 -3.95 15.15
C SER A 239 0.11 -3.50 14.99
N VAL A 240 0.99 -4.40 14.55
CA VAL A 240 2.42 -4.13 14.33
C VAL A 240 2.71 -4.46 12.87
N VAL A 241 3.33 -3.52 12.17
CA VAL A 241 3.82 -3.74 10.81
C VAL A 241 4.83 -4.89 10.83
N VAL A 242 4.58 -5.90 10.01
CA VAL A 242 5.54 -6.98 9.75
C VAL A 242 6.28 -6.62 8.48
N GLU A 243 7.57 -6.95 8.46
CA GLU A 243 8.46 -6.50 7.41
C GLU A 243 8.66 -7.50 6.31
N VAL A 244 9.06 -6.95 5.17
CA VAL A 244 9.37 -7.65 3.94
C VAL A 244 10.50 -8.63 4.21
N GLY A 245 10.32 -9.91 3.90
CA GLY A 245 11.40 -10.87 3.93
C GLY A 245 12.31 -10.76 2.69
N PRO A 246 13.49 -11.40 2.68
CA PRO A 246 14.32 -11.47 1.48
C PRO A 246 13.60 -12.02 0.24
N ALA A 247 12.63 -12.92 0.41
CA ALA A 247 11.87 -13.45 -0.72
C ALA A 247 10.87 -12.42 -1.27
N ASP A 248 10.11 -11.77 -0.39
CA ASP A 248 9.23 -10.65 -0.74
C ASP A 248 10.01 -9.54 -1.46
N TRP A 249 11.16 -9.16 -0.90
CA TRP A 249 12.00 -8.10 -1.43
C TRP A 249 12.46 -8.40 -2.86
N ALA A 250 12.78 -9.65 -3.18
CA ALA A 250 13.19 -10.02 -4.53
C ALA A 250 12.11 -9.70 -5.58
N ILE A 251 10.82 -9.81 -5.23
CA ILE A 251 9.72 -9.42 -6.12
C ILE A 251 9.54 -7.90 -6.11
N MET A 252 9.55 -7.26 -4.94
CA MET A 252 9.41 -5.80 -4.84
C MET A 252 10.53 -5.06 -5.58
N GLU A 253 11.76 -5.53 -5.48
CA GLU A 253 12.93 -4.94 -6.13
C GLU A 253 12.84 -5.00 -7.65
N ASP A 254 12.32 -6.09 -8.23
CA ASP A 254 12.12 -6.20 -9.68
C ASP A 254 11.17 -5.10 -10.20
N VAL A 255 10.06 -4.87 -9.49
CA VAL A 255 9.11 -3.80 -9.81
C VAL A 255 9.71 -2.42 -9.59
N LEU A 256 10.31 -2.17 -8.43
CA LEU A 256 10.84 -0.85 -8.08
C LEU A 256 12.05 -0.47 -8.93
N SER A 257 12.90 -1.44 -9.31
CA SER A 257 14.10 -1.18 -10.12
C SER A 257 13.75 -0.80 -11.56
N ALA A 258 12.60 -1.24 -12.08
CA ALA A 258 12.07 -0.80 -13.37
C ALA A 258 11.71 0.69 -13.39
N LEU A 259 11.42 1.28 -12.22
CA LEU A 259 11.13 2.70 -12.05
C LEU A 259 12.39 3.55 -11.81
N GLY A 260 13.54 2.92 -11.55
CA GLY A 260 14.85 3.54 -11.41
C GLY A 260 15.66 2.93 -10.26
N ALA A 261 16.76 3.57 -9.86
CA ALA A 261 17.60 3.08 -8.76
C ALA A 261 16.79 2.85 -7.46
N THR A 262 17.00 1.69 -6.86
CA THR A 262 16.38 1.25 -5.58
C THR A 262 17.44 1.08 -4.51
N SER A 263 17.00 1.10 -3.25
CA SER A 263 17.81 0.75 -2.10
C SER A 263 17.26 -0.52 -1.45
N THR A 264 18.13 -1.51 -1.25
CA THR A 264 17.80 -2.71 -0.47
C THR A 264 17.76 -2.36 1.02
N PRO A 265 16.71 -2.76 1.76
CA PRO A 265 16.68 -2.62 3.21
C PRO A 265 17.88 -3.29 3.89
N SER A 266 18.56 -2.57 4.78
CA SER A 266 19.68 -3.13 5.56
C SER A 266 19.24 -3.81 6.87
N VAL A 267 17.99 -3.59 7.28
CA VAL A 267 17.32 -4.16 8.45
C VAL A 267 15.86 -4.42 8.05
N PHE A 268 15.22 -5.42 8.66
CA PHE A 268 13.80 -5.74 8.54
C PHE A 268 13.19 -5.68 9.96
N ALA A 269 12.20 -4.82 10.22
CA ALA A 269 11.50 -4.60 11.51
C ALA A 269 12.39 -4.51 12.77
N PRO A 270 13.13 -3.42 13.04
CA PRO A 270 13.61 -3.20 14.39
C PRO A 270 12.44 -2.98 15.37
N ALA A 271 12.67 -3.40 16.61
CA ALA A 271 11.68 -3.44 17.70
C ALA A 271 11.14 -2.06 18.13
N SER A 272 11.66 -0.97 17.59
CA SER A 272 11.21 0.40 17.81
C SER A 272 11.76 1.29 16.70
N TRP A 273 10.87 1.99 15.98
CA TRP A 273 11.26 3.07 15.10
C TRP A 273 10.71 4.39 15.65
N ASP A 274 11.62 5.27 16.04
CA ASP A 274 11.40 6.72 16.10
C ASP A 274 11.76 7.32 14.72
N HIS A 275 11.27 6.74 13.62
CA HIS A 275 11.43 7.34 12.29
C HIS A 275 10.56 8.59 12.21
N THR A 276 11.09 9.67 12.77
CA THR A 276 10.90 10.99 12.18
C THR A 276 11.93 11.08 11.05
N PRO A 277 11.51 11.37 9.80
CA PRO A 277 12.45 11.70 8.73
C PRO A 277 13.47 12.77 9.13
#